data_AF-V9IIN7-F1
#
_entry.id   AF-V9IIN7-F1
#
_cell.length_a   1.000
_cell.length_b   1.000
_cell.length_c   1.000
_cell.angle_alpha   90.00
_cell.angle_beta   90.00
_cell.angle_gamma   90.00
#
_symmetry.space_group_name_H-M   'P 1'
#
loop_
_entity.id
_entity.type
_entity.pdbx_description
1 polymer ?
#
loop_
_entity_poly.entity_id
_entity_poly.type
_entity_poly.pdbx_seq_one_letter_code
_entity_poly.pdbx_strand_id
1 'polypeptide(L)' 'MTAELRKFLYGLLSSVEGLHSILITDRDGVPVVSVADETTPELAMRASFFIYIWHGNRSRK' A
#
# COMPACT_ATOMS: atom_id res chain seq x y z
N MET A 1 12.01 13.55 7.04
CA MET A 1 11.64 13.15 5.66
C MET A 1 10.47 12.18 5.64
N THR A 2 10.51 11.07 6.37
CA THR A 2 9.44 10.06 6.39
C THR A 2 8.11 10.55 6.99
N ALA A 3 8.14 11.48 7.95
CA ALA A 3 6.93 12.04 8.58
C ALA A 3 6.10 12.92 7.62
N GLU A 4 6.75 13.78 6.84
CA GLU A 4 6.07 14.63 5.84
C GLU A 4 5.44 13.79 4.73
N LEU A 5 6.16 12.76 4.26
CA LEU A 5 5.62 11.80 3.30
C LEU A 5 4.37 11.09 3.87
N ARG A 6 4.44 10.61 5.12
CA ARG A 6 3.29 9.96 5.77
C ARG A 6 2.09 10.90 5.89
N LYS A 7 2.33 12.17 6.26
CA LYS A 7 1.28 13.20 6.35
C LYS A 7 0.63 13.47 4.99
N PHE A 8 1.44 13.58 3.94
CA PHE A 8 0.94 13.71 2.57
C PHE A 8 0.07 12.51 2.16
N LEU A 9 0.55 11.29 2.43
CA LEU A 9 -0.18 10.06 2.10
C LEU A 9 -1.49 9.94 2.89
N TYR A 10 -1.54 10.34 4.15
CA TYR A 10 -2.80 10.44 4.91
C TYR A 10 -3.77 11.44 4.30
N GLY A 11 -3.28 12.59 3.82
CA GLY A 11 -4.10 13.55 3.09
C GLY A 11 -4.71 12.96 1.82
N LEU A 12 -3.92 12.17 1.07
CA LEU A 12 -4.40 11.46 -0.13
C LEU A 12 -5.44 10.40 0.23
N LEU A 13 -5.22 9.64 1.30
CA LEU A 13 -6.14 8.62 1.79
C LEU A 13 -7.51 9.25 2.16
N SER A 14 -7.51 10.43 2.79
CA SER A 14 -8.75 11.15 3.12
C SER A 14 -9.44 11.83 1.93
N SER A 15 -8.75 12.06 0.81
CA SER A 15 -9.31 12.82 -0.31
C SER A 15 -9.97 11.94 -1.38
N VAL A 16 -9.74 10.64 -1.35
CA VAL A 16 -10.27 9.68 -2.31
C VAL A 16 -11.30 8.79 -1.63
N GLU A 17 -12.56 8.90 -2.04
CA GLU A 17 -13.63 8.03 -1.54
C GLU A 17 -13.33 6.56 -1.85
N GLY A 18 -13.43 5.70 -0.83
CA GLY A 18 -13.16 4.26 -0.94
C GLY A 18 -11.67 3.87 -0.93
N LEU A 19 -10.74 4.83 -0.76
CA LEU A 19 -9.32 4.51 -0.58
C LEU A 19 -9.01 4.23 0.89
N HIS A 20 -8.95 2.95 1.24
CA HIS A 20 -8.76 2.54 2.63
C HIS A 20 -7.29 2.47 3.06
N SER A 21 -6.37 2.19 2.14
CA SER A 21 -4.94 2.09 2.46
C SER A 21 -4.03 2.35 1.28
N ILE A 22 -2.79 2.76 1.59
CA ILE A 22 -1.69 2.94 0.65
C ILE A 22 -0.47 2.21 1.21
N LEU A 23 0.03 1.24 0.45
CA LEU A 23 1.20 0.44 0.81
C LEU A 23 2.29 0.62 -0.25
N ILE A 24 3.46 1.09 0.18
CA ILE A 24 4.65 1.21 -0.66
C ILE A 24 5.64 0.16 -0.17
N THR A 25 5.97 -0.78 -1.05
CA THR A 25 6.92 -1.86 -0.78
C THR A 25 8.10 -1.77 -1.73
N ASP A 26 9.20 -2.43 -1.38
CA ASP A 26 10.23 -2.75 -2.36
C ASP A 26 9.82 -3.96 -3.23
N ARG A 27 10.76 -4.46 -4.03
CA ARG A 27 10.55 -5.59 -4.96
C ARG A 27 10.40 -6.94 -4.26
N ASP A 28 10.91 -7.07 -3.04
CA ASP A 28 10.86 -8.29 -2.24
C ASP A 28 9.64 -8.27 -1.30
N GLY A 29 8.81 -7.22 -1.41
CA GLY A 29 7.58 -7.07 -0.63
C GLY A 29 7.87 -6.60 0.78
N VAL A 30 9.01 -5.97 1.04
CA VAL A 30 9.27 -5.33 2.33
C VAL A 30 8.54 -3.99 2.36
N PRO A 31 7.63 -3.74 3.32
CA PRO A 31 6.97 -2.44 3.46
C PRO A 31 7.99 -1.35 3.78
N VAL A 32 8.01 -0.31 2.95
CA VAL A 32 8.83 0.90 3.14
C VAL A 32 8.00 1.99 3.80
N VAL A 33 6.75 2.15 3.38
CA VAL A 33 5.77 3.08 3.98
C VAL A 33 4.38 2.47 3.89
N SER A 34 3.59 2.61 4.96
CA SER A 34 2.18 2.24 5.00
C SER A 34 1.36 3.32 5.68
N VAL A 35 0.19 3.61 5.11
CA VAL A 35 -0.90 4.35 5.75
C VAL A 35 -2.21 3.59 5.50
N ALA A 36 -3.07 3.56 6.51
CA ALA A 36 -4.35 2.87 6.46
C ALA A 36 -5.33 3.56 7.40
N ASP A 37 -6.61 3.48 7.08
CA ASP A 37 -7.68 3.78 8.03
C ASP A 37 -7.90 2.61 9.01
N GLU A 38 -8.73 2.85 10.04
CA GLU A 38 -9.07 1.85 11.05
C GLU A 38 -9.92 0.69 10.52
N THR A 39 -10.54 0.87 9.35
CA THR A 39 -11.42 -0.13 8.74
C THR A 39 -10.67 -1.10 7.83
N THR A 40 -9.40 -0.78 7.52
CA THR A 40 -8.56 -1.57 6.61
C THR A 40 -8.25 -2.93 7.22
N PRO A 41 -8.61 -4.04 6.56
CA PRO A 41 -8.25 -5.37 7.03
C PRO A 41 -6.73 -5.56 7.05
N GLU A 42 -6.20 -6.14 8.13
CA GLU A 42 -4.76 -6.40 8.27
C GLU A 42 -4.20 -7.26 7.12
N LEU A 43 -5.00 -8.18 6.59
CA LEU A 43 -4.66 -9.00 5.43
C LEU A 43 -4.37 -8.18 4.17
N ALA A 44 -5.07 -7.06 3.96
CA ALA A 44 -4.83 -6.15 2.84
C ALA A 44 -3.49 -5.40 2.95
N MET A 45 -2.94 -5.33 4.17
CA MET A 45 -1.65 -4.70 4.45
C MET A 45 -0.46 -5.66 4.35
N ARG A 46 -0.70 -6.97 4.18
CA ARG A 46 0.38 -7.95 4.00
C ARG A 46 0.92 -7.85 2.58
N ALA A 47 2.13 -7.31 2.45
CA ALA A 47 2.82 -7.15 1.17
C ALA A 47 2.94 -8.44 0.33
N SER A 48 2.98 -9.62 0.96
CA SER A 48 2.94 -10.92 0.28
C SER A 48 1.72 -11.08 -0.63
N PHE A 49 0.59 -10.42 -0.33
CA PHE A 49 -0.60 -10.41 -1.17
C PHE A 49 -0.35 -9.76 -2.55
N PHE A 50 0.45 -8.69 -2.60
CA PHE A 50 0.71 -7.94 -3.83
C PHE A 50 1.77 -8.57 -4.73
N ILE A 51 2.77 -9.26 -4.16
CA ILE A 51 3.82 -9.94 -4.94
C ILE A 51 3.23 -10.96 -5.92
N TYR A 52 2.25 -11.75 -5.49
CA TYR A 52 1.62 -12.75 -6.36
C TYR A 52 0.85 -12.10 -7.52
N ILE A 53 0.15 -11.00 -7.27
CA ILE A 53 -0.55 -10.23 -8.30
C ILE A 53 0.45 -9.62 -9.30
N TRP A 54 1.55 -9.07 -8.80
CA TRP A 54 2.57 -8.42 -9.62
C TRP A 54 3.34 -9.42 -10.51
N HIS A 55 3.75 -10.56 -9.96
CA HIS A 55 4.36 -11.63 -10.75
C HIS A 55 3.40 -12.23 -11.78
N GLY A 56 2.12 -12.40 -11.44
CA GLY A 56 1.10 -12.91 -12.36
C GLY A 56 0.89 -12.00 -13.58
N ASN A 57 1.03 -10.68 -13.42
CA ASN A 57 0.91 -9.72 -14.53
C ASN A 57 2.17 -9.59 -15.41
N ARG A 58 3.34 -10.00 -14.92
CA ARG A 58 4.57 -10.01 -15.73
C ARG A 58 4.61 -11.12 -16.77
N SER A 59 3.94 -12.24 -16.51
CA SER A 59 3.90 -13.38 -17.43
C SER A 59 2.90 -13.22 -18.58
N ARG A 60 2.20 -12.08 -18.66
CA ARG A 60 1.20 -11.74 -19.70
C ARG A 60 1.68 -10.68 -20.71
N LYS A 61 2.99 -10.47 -20.83
CA LYS A 61 3.59 -9.66 -21.90
C LYS A 61 4.48 -10.51 -22.78
#